data_AF-A0A3L8DCP3-F1
#
_entry.id   AF-A0A3L8DCP3-F1
#
_cell.length_a   1.000
_cell.length_b   1.000
_cell.length_c   1.000
_cell.angle_alpha   90.00
_cell.angle_beta   90.00
_cell.angle_gamma   90.00
#
_symmetry.space_group_name_H-M   'P 1'
#
loop_
_entity.id
_entity.type
_entity.pdbx_description
1 polymer ?
#
loop_
_entity_poly.entity_id
_entity_poly.type
_entity_poly.pdbx_seq_one_letter_code
_entity_poly.pdbx_strand_id
1 'polypeptide(L)'
;MQLRFIDSFKFLSSSLDKLSSYLNNDKLRIVRSEFAKLLADDFDLLTRKGVFPYEYVDCAKKLEDTRLPPRESFYSSLTGDTVSESDYAHAENIWQRFAIRTLGEYSDLYLKTDVLLLTNVFENFRDSCINSYGLDPAYYYTLPGFTWNAMLKHTRINFELLTDIDMVMYIERGIRGGLSQCSNRYAQANNKYMQSYDPSKPSSYLMYYDVNNLYGWAMCQPLPYSEFRWVDDTSNFDVNVIAPDSSKGYILEVDLEYPQQLHDAHVDLPFCPTRDKPPGKRQDKLLAIVYDKKRYVIHYRNLQQCTRHGLRVTKIHRVLEFAQSPWLRDYIELNTRFRTTAKNDFEKNLYKLMNNAVFGKTMENVRNHVDVKLLTK
;
A
#
# COMPACT_ATOMS: atom_id res chain seq x y z
N MET A 1 9.26 29.72 18.47
CA MET A 1 8.54 29.10 17.34
C MET A 1 9.31 27.86 16.92
N GLN A 2 8.70 26.68 17.03
CA GLN A 2 9.30 25.45 16.51
C GLN A 2 8.68 25.18 15.13
N LEU A 3 9.50 25.17 14.08
CA LEU A 3 9.05 24.81 12.74
C LEU A 3 9.20 23.29 12.56
N ARG A 4 8.17 22.65 12.01
CA ARG A 4 8.18 21.22 11.70
C ARG A 4 7.88 21.04 10.22
N PHE A 5 8.84 20.48 9.50
CA PHE A 5 8.69 20.14 8.09
C PHE A 5 8.20 18.70 7.97
N ILE A 6 7.13 18.50 7.22
CA ILE A 6 6.49 17.19 7.02
C ILE A 6 6.36 16.95 5.53
N ASP A 7 6.66 15.73 5.11
CA ASP A 7 6.49 15.29 3.72
C ASP A 7 5.03 14.84 3.49
N SER A 8 4.26 15.64 2.74
CA SER A 8 2.87 15.33 2.40
C SER A 8 2.73 14.02 1.61
N PHE A 9 3.77 13.60 0.89
CA PHE A 9 3.79 12.34 0.15
C PHE A 9 3.76 11.12 1.09
N LYS A 10 4.17 11.26 2.35
CA LYS A 10 4.01 10.22 3.39
C LYS A 10 2.57 10.05 3.87
N PHE A 11 1.67 10.93 3.44
CA PHE A 11 0.24 10.82 3.67
C PHE A 11 -0.52 10.39 2.41
N LEU A 12 -0.22 11.05 1.30
CA LEU A 12 -0.88 10.87 0.02
C LEU A 12 0.17 10.54 -1.05
N SER A 13 0.48 9.26 -1.21
CA SER A 13 1.53 8.77 -2.10
C SER A 13 1.10 8.77 -3.57
N SER A 14 0.78 9.94 -4.11
CA SER A 14 0.41 10.15 -5.51
C SER A 14 0.91 11.50 -6.03
N SER A 15 0.92 11.67 -7.35
CA SER A 15 1.31 12.96 -7.95
C SER A 15 0.29 14.03 -7.58
N LEU A 16 0.74 15.28 -7.47
CA LEU A 16 -0.15 16.42 -7.22
C LEU A 16 -1.24 16.49 -8.30
N ASP A 17 -0.90 16.28 -9.58
CA ASP A 17 -1.86 16.24 -10.69
C ASP A 17 -3.01 15.25 -10.44
N LYS A 18 -2.68 14.03 -10.01
CA LYS A 18 -3.66 13.01 -9.69
C LYS A 18 -4.48 13.37 -8.44
N LEU A 19 -3.87 13.99 -7.44
CA LEU A 19 -4.58 14.40 -6.22
C LEU A 19 -5.51 15.58 -6.47
N SER A 20 -5.07 16.58 -7.23
CA SER A 20 -5.87 17.76 -7.58
C SER A 20 -7.04 17.39 -8.50
N SER A 21 -6.88 16.42 -9.40
CA SER A 21 -7.98 15.98 -10.28
C SER A 21 -9.14 15.31 -9.54
N TYR A 22 -8.97 14.94 -8.27
CA TYR A 22 -10.08 14.47 -7.43
C TYR A 22 -10.85 15.58 -6.72
N LEU A 23 -10.36 16.82 -6.77
CA LEU A 23 -11.01 17.96 -6.15
C LEU A 23 -11.97 18.60 -7.15
N ASN A 24 -13.22 18.72 -6.75
CA ASN A 24 -14.18 19.55 -7.45
C ASN A 24 -13.97 21.03 -7.10
N ASN A 25 -14.52 21.94 -7.91
CA ASN A 25 -14.39 23.39 -7.69
C ASN A 25 -14.86 23.86 -6.30
N ASP A 26 -15.81 23.18 -5.65
CA ASP A 26 -16.26 23.50 -4.28
C ASP A 26 -15.22 23.17 -3.19
N LYS A 27 -14.25 22.31 -3.53
CA LYS A 27 -13.16 21.84 -2.66
C LYS A 27 -11.88 22.67 -2.84
N LEU A 28 -11.80 23.52 -3.87
CA LEU A 28 -10.67 24.40 -4.18
C LEU A 28 -10.79 25.77 -3.49
N ARG A 29 -11.28 25.80 -2.24
CA ARG A 29 -11.60 27.03 -1.51
C ARG A 29 -10.41 27.99 -1.38
N ILE A 30 -9.21 27.48 -1.15
CA ILE A 30 -8.02 28.30 -0.92
C ILE A 30 -7.51 28.87 -2.25
N VAL A 31 -7.52 28.07 -3.33
CA VAL A 31 -7.16 28.56 -4.68
C VAL A 31 -8.18 29.63 -5.09
N ARG A 32 -9.47 29.38 -4.86
CA ARG A 32 -10.55 30.33 -5.17
C ARG A 32 -10.44 31.63 -4.37
N SER A 33 -10.05 31.57 -3.10
CA SER A 33 -9.84 32.76 -2.27
C SER A 33 -8.66 33.59 -2.78
N GLU A 34 -7.55 32.95 -3.15
CA GLU A 34 -6.36 33.65 -3.65
C GLU A 34 -6.62 34.30 -5.02
N PHE A 35 -7.37 33.62 -5.87
CA PHE A 35 -7.71 34.08 -7.22
C PHE A 35 -9.16 34.58 -7.33
N ALA A 36 -9.70 35.17 -6.26
CA ALA A 36 -11.12 35.56 -6.18
C ALA A 36 -11.57 36.58 -7.25
N LYS A 37 -10.62 37.30 -7.86
CA LYS A 37 -10.88 38.31 -8.91
C LYS A 37 -10.86 37.73 -10.32
N LEU A 38 -10.44 36.48 -10.52
CA LEU A 38 -10.43 35.85 -11.83
C LEU A 38 -11.85 35.53 -12.30
N LEU A 39 -12.06 35.63 -13.62
CA LEU A 39 -13.25 35.09 -14.26
C LEU A 39 -13.26 33.55 -14.13
N ALA A 40 -14.44 32.94 -14.26
CA ALA A 40 -14.59 31.50 -14.10
C ALA A 40 -13.67 30.71 -15.05
N ASP A 41 -13.65 31.09 -16.33
CA ASP A 41 -12.83 30.41 -17.34
C ASP A 41 -11.32 30.52 -17.05
N ASP A 42 -10.86 31.65 -16.50
CA ASP A 42 -9.44 31.83 -16.14
C ASP A 42 -9.09 31.06 -14.86
N PHE A 43 -10.02 31.04 -13.90
CA PHE A 43 -9.87 30.25 -12.69
C PHE A 43 -9.75 28.76 -13.00
N ASP A 44 -10.58 28.24 -13.91
CA ASP A 44 -10.57 26.83 -14.28
C ASP A 44 -9.21 26.38 -14.85
N LEU A 45 -8.46 27.29 -15.49
CA LEU A 45 -7.08 27.00 -15.94
C LEU A 45 -6.12 26.70 -14.80
N LEU A 46 -6.38 27.19 -13.58
CA LEU A 46 -5.53 27.02 -12.40
C LEU A 46 -5.99 25.87 -11.48
N THR A 47 -6.97 25.08 -11.90
CA THR A 47 -7.54 23.97 -11.10
C THR A 47 -6.81 22.64 -11.28
N ARG A 48 -5.90 22.56 -12.26
CA ARG A 48 -5.05 21.40 -12.53
C ARG A 48 -3.57 21.75 -12.43
N LYS A 49 -2.74 20.72 -12.29
CA LYS A 49 -1.28 20.90 -12.31
C LYS A 49 -0.81 21.35 -13.70
N GLY A 50 0.05 22.37 -13.73
CA GLY A 50 0.71 22.84 -14.96
C GLY A 50 1.97 22.05 -15.33
N VAL A 51 2.64 22.47 -16.40
CA VAL A 51 3.95 21.95 -16.82
C VAL A 51 5.03 23.02 -16.75
N PHE A 52 6.27 22.62 -16.48
CA PHE A 52 7.40 23.54 -16.37
C PHE A 52 8.66 22.94 -17.02
N PRO A 53 9.47 23.72 -17.75
CA PRO A 53 10.62 23.21 -18.49
C PRO A 53 11.87 23.17 -17.59
N TYR A 54 11.92 22.21 -16.66
CA TYR A 54 12.96 22.14 -15.61
C TYR A 54 14.38 22.08 -16.18
N GLU A 55 14.61 21.29 -17.21
CA GLU A 55 15.90 21.11 -17.86
C GLU A 55 16.34 22.35 -18.67
N TYR A 56 15.39 23.16 -19.14
CA TYR A 56 15.68 24.39 -19.87
C TYR A 56 16.15 25.53 -18.95
N VAL A 57 15.59 25.59 -17.73
CA VAL A 57 15.90 26.64 -16.74
C VAL A 57 17.13 26.24 -15.93
N ASP A 58 18.28 26.25 -16.60
CA ASP A 58 19.58 25.89 -16.01
C ASP A 58 20.27 27.06 -15.28
N CYS A 59 19.77 28.29 -15.47
CA CYS A 59 20.28 29.49 -14.82
C CYS A 59 19.21 30.58 -14.68
N ALA A 60 19.43 31.51 -13.76
CA ALA A 60 18.46 32.58 -13.46
C ALA A 60 18.14 33.48 -14.67
N LYS A 61 19.08 33.65 -15.62
CA LYS A 61 18.86 34.47 -16.83
C LYS A 61 17.74 33.92 -17.72
N LYS A 62 17.52 32.60 -17.71
CA LYS A 62 16.42 31.97 -18.46
C LYS A 62 15.04 32.41 -17.99
N LEU A 63 14.91 32.85 -16.73
CA LEU A 63 13.66 33.40 -16.21
C LEU A 63 13.32 34.76 -16.85
N GLU A 64 14.27 35.45 -17.48
CA GLU A 64 14.03 36.69 -18.20
C GLU A 64 13.53 36.45 -19.64
N ASP A 65 13.50 35.19 -20.11
CA ASP A 65 13.06 34.87 -21.46
C ASP A 65 11.60 35.31 -21.68
N THR A 66 11.38 36.10 -22.74
CA THR A 66 10.11 36.77 -23.03
C THR A 66 9.12 35.93 -23.83
N ARG A 67 9.42 34.64 -24.00
CA ARG A 67 8.63 33.68 -24.76
C ARG A 67 8.59 32.35 -24.03
N LEU A 68 7.45 31.67 -24.10
CA LEU A 68 7.39 30.28 -23.67
C LEU A 68 8.35 29.44 -24.55
N PRO A 69 9.26 28.66 -23.96
CA PRO A 69 10.14 27.77 -24.72
C PRO A 69 9.34 26.78 -25.56
N PRO A 70 9.87 26.31 -26.71
CA PRO A 70 9.17 25.33 -27.52
C PRO A 70 8.98 24.01 -26.76
N ARG A 71 7.99 23.20 -27.16
CA ARG A 71 7.61 21.96 -26.45
C ARG A 71 8.79 21.01 -26.21
N GLU A 72 9.73 20.93 -27.14
CA GLU A 72 10.92 20.08 -27.04
C GLU A 72 11.81 20.47 -25.83
N SER A 73 11.74 21.74 -25.39
CA SER A 73 12.46 22.24 -24.20
C SER A 73 11.82 21.81 -22.88
N PHE A 74 10.65 21.17 -22.91
CA PHE A 74 9.99 20.56 -21.75
C PHE A 74 10.34 19.07 -21.58
N TYR A 75 11.38 18.58 -22.28
CA TYR A 75 11.92 17.24 -22.08
C TYR A 75 12.33 17.02 -20.63
N SER A 76 11.86 15.92 -20.03
CA SER A 76 12.29 15.51 -18.69
C SER A 76 13.23 14.31 -18.75
N SER A 77 14.42 14.47 -18.18
CA SER A 77 15.38 13.39 -17.96
C SER A 77 14.86 12.29 -17.02
N LEU A 78 13.86 12.61 -16.20
CA LEU A 78 13.23 11.72 -15.22
C LEU A 78 12.25 10.74 -15.89
N THR A 79 11.55 11.17 -16.94
CA THR A 79 10.61 10.33 -17.71
C THR A 79 11.18 9.85 -19.04
N GLY A 80 12.22 10.51 -19.55
CA GLY A 80 12.80 10.24 -20.87
C GLY A 80 11.91 10.73 -22.02
N ASP A 81 10.98 11.65 -21.76
CA ASP A 81 10.00 12.13 -22.74
C ASP A 81 9.71 13.63 -22.53
N THR A 82 9.16 14.27 -23.56
CA THR A 82 8.60 15.63 -23.48
C THR A 82 7.13 15.61 -23.05
N VAL A 83 6.60 16.77 -22.67
CA VAL A 83 5.19 16.94 -22.28
C VAL A 83 4.25 16.67 -23.45
N SER A 84 3.02 16.26 -23.15
CA SER A 84 2.00 16.01 -24.18
C SER A 84 1.64 17.28 -24.95
N GLU A 85 1.12 17.13 -26.18
CA GLU A 85 0.60 18.27 -26.97
C GLU A 85 -0.49 19.03 -26.20
N SER A 86 -1.37 18.31 -25.49
CA SER A 86 -2.43 18.92 -24.68
C SER A 86 -1.91 19.71 -23.50
N ASP A 87 -0.85 19.25 -22.84
CA ASP A 87 -0.27 19.96 -21.70
C ASP A 87 0.51 21.20 -22.16
N TYR A 88 1.21 21.11 -23.29
CA TYR A 88 1.87 22.26 -23.88
C TYR A 88 0.87 23.32 -24.35
N ALA A 89 -0.19 22.92 -25.04
CA ALA A 89 -1.27 23.84 -25.44
C ALA A 89 -1.93 24.52 -24.23
N HIS A 90 -2.04 23.81 -23.10
CA HIS A 90 -2.51 24.40 -21.85
C HIS A 90 -1.53 25.45 -21.29
N ALA A 91 -0.22 25.18 -21.34
CA ALA A 91 0.81 26.16 -20.94
C ALA A 91 0.80 27.40 -21.85
N GLU A 92 0.63 27.24 -23.16
CA GLU A 92 0.46 28.35 -24.10
C GLU A 92 -0.77 29.19 -23.78
N ASN A 93 -1.89 28.53 -23.46
CA ASN A 93 -3.12 29.21 -23.07
C ASN A 93 -2.95 30.00 -21.76
N ILE A 94 -2.28 29.43 -20.75
CA ILE A 94 -1.93 30.15 -19.52
C ILE A 94 -1.07 31.37 -19.84
N TRP A 95 -0.01 31.20 -20.65
CA TRP A 95 0.88 32.30 -21.04
C TRP A 95 0.11 33.47 -21.66
N GLN A 96 -0.83 33.17 -22.57
CA GLN A 96 -1.64 34.17 -23.25
C GLN A 96 -2.71 34.80 -22.35
N ARG A 97 -3.52 34.00 -21.66
CA ARG A 97 -4.67 34.47 -20.85
C ARG A 97 -4.25 35.29 -19.66
N PHE A 98 -3.14 34.94 -19.02
CA PHE A 98 -2.59 35.67 -17.87
C PHE A 98 -1.62 36.80 -18.27
N ALA A 99 -1.47 37.06 -19.59
CA ALA A 99 -0.59 38.10 -20.13
C ALA A 99 0.84 38.03 -19.59
N ILE A 100 1.36 36.81 -19.48
CA ILE A 100 2.69 36.52 -18.94
C ILE A 100 3.76 37.06 -19.89
N ARG A 101 4.73 37.80 -19.32
CA ARG A 101 5.75 38.50 -20.09
C ARG A 101 7.10 37.81 -20.06
N THR A 102 7.38 37.06 -18.99
CA THR A 102 8.67 36.39 -18.79
C THR A 102 8.47 34.98 -18.25
N LEU A 103 9.46 34.12 -18.47
CA LEU A 103 9.44 32.76 -17.92
C LEU A 103 9.48 32.75 -16.38
N GLY A 104 10.00 33.81 -15.75
CA GLY A 104 9.94 34.07 -14.32
C GLY A 104 8.51 34.28 -13.82
N GLU A 105 7.72 35.12 -14.50
CA GLU A 105 6.30 35.30 -14.18
C GLU A 105 5.50 33.99 -14.35
N TYR A 106 5.83 33.19 -15.37
CA TYR A 106 5.27 31.84 -15.56
C TYR A 106 5.65 30.90 -14.40
N SER A 107 6.91 30.92 -13.98
CA SER A 107 7.42 30.14 -12.85
C SER A 107 6.70 30.50 -11.55
N ASP A 108 6.50 31.79 -11.28
CA ASP A 108 5.83 32.26 -10.07
C ASP A 108 4.36 31.79 -10.03
N LEU A 109 3.63 31.93 -11.15
CA LEU A 109 2.25 31.44 -11.25
C LEU A 109 2.20 29.91 -11.11
N TYR A 110 3.11 29.20 -11.76
CA TYR A 110 3.24 27.74 -11.69
C TYR A 110 3.44 27.26 -10.26
N LEU A 111 4.48 27.77 -9.57
CA LEU A 111 4.82 27.38 -8.21
C LEU A 111 3.72 27.75 -7.23
N LYS A 112 3.13 28.95 -7.36
CA LYS A 112 2.02 29.39 -6.53
C LYS A 112 0.82 28.46 -6.69
N THR A 113 0.47 28.09 -7.92
CA THR A 113 -0.63 27.16 -8.20
C THR A 113 -0.36 25.78 -7.59
N ASP A 114 0.85 25.23 -7.74
CA ASP A 114 1.23 23.94 -7.14
C ASP A 114 1.09 23.96 -5.61
N VAL A 115 1.55 25.02 -4.94
CA VAL A 115 1.43 25.17 -3.47
C VAL A 115 -0.03 25.29 -3.05
N LEU A 116 -0.84 26.08 -3.74
CA LEU A 116 -2.25 26.28 -3.41
C LEU A 116 -3.07 24.99 -3.66
N LEU A 117 -2.82 24.28 -4.74
CA LEU A 117 -3.44 22.99 -5.03
C LEU A 117 -3.09 21.97 -3.94
N LEU A 118 -1.81 21.84 -3.58
CA LEU A 118 -1.39 20.94 -2.51
C LEU A 118 -2.03 21.31 -1.17
N THR A 119 -2.17 22.60 -0.89
CA THR A 119 -2.84 23.09 0.33
C THR A 119 -4.30 22.65 0.34
N ASN A 120 -5.06 22.82 -0.74
CA ASN A 120 -6.44 22.34 -0.81
C ASN A 120 -6.51 20.82 -0.67
N VAL A 121 -5.65 20.07 -1.36
CA VAL A 121 -5.59 18.61 -1.25
C VAL A 121 -5.41 18.20 0.21
N PHE A 122 -4.45 18.80 0.91
CA PHE A 122 -4.13 18.43 2.28
C PHE A 122 -5.20 18.89 3.29
N GLU A 123 -5.81 20.07 3.12
CA GLU A 123 -6.91 20.51 3.98
C GLU A 123 -8.17 19.64 3.80
N ASN A 124 -8.51 19.27 2.57
CA ASN A 124 -9.62 18.33 2.32
C ASN A 124 -9.34 16.93 2.90
N PHE A 125 -8.09 16.49 2.85
CA PHE A 125 -7.63 15.28 3.52
C PHE A 125 -7.81 15.39 5.05
N ARG A 126 -7.39 16.50 5.66
CA ARG A 126 -7.55 16.76 7.10
C ARG A 126 -9.00 16.75 7.51
N ASP A 127 -9.86 17.48 6.80
CA ASP A 127 -11.31 17.51 7.04
C ASP A 127 -11.92 16.10 7.00
N SER A 128 -11.57 15.32 5.98
CA SER A 128 -12.05 13.93 5.83
C SER A 128 -11.62 13.05 7.01
N CYS A 129 -10.35 13.17 7.44
CA CYS A 129 -9.81 12.43 8.57
C CYS A 129 -10.43 12.83 9.91
N ILE A 130 -10.62 14.13 10.14
CA ILE A 130 -11.24 14.65 11.37
C ILE A 130 -12.70 14.20 11.44
N ASN A 131 -13.45 14.32 10.35
CA ASN A 131 -14.85 13.90 10.31
C ASN A 131 -15.02 12.39 10.50
N SER A 132 -14.10 11.58 9.94
CA SER A 132 -14.21 10.11 9.96
C SER A 132 -13.68 9.49 11.26
N TYR A 133 -12.60 10.04 11.83
CA TYR A 133 -11.86 9.42 12.93
C TYR A 133 -11.72 10.34 14.15
N GLY A 134 -12.06 11.61 14.04
CA GLY A 134 -11.87 12.62 15.09
C GLY A 134 -10.40 12.82 15.45
N LEU A 135 -9.50 12.66 14.48
CA LEU A 135 -8.06 12.88 14.61
C LEU A 135 -7.59 13.72 13.42
N ASP A 136 -6.72 14.68 13.68
CA ASP A 136 -6.14 15.53 12.64
C ASP A 136 -4.78 14.96 12.19
N PRO A 137 -4.63 14.58 10.91
CA PRO A 137 -3.40 13.98 10.41
C PRO A 137 -2.20 14.94 10.44
N ALA A 138 -2.40 16.25 10.55
CA ALA A 138 -1.32 17.23 10.70
C ALA A 138 -0.49 17.04 11.99
N TYR A 139 -1.00 16.31 12.99
CA TYR A 139 -0.24 15.99 14.21
C TYR A 139 0.69 14.77 14.06
N TYR A 140 0.67 14.10 12.91
CA TYR A 140 1.41 12.87 12.66
C TYR A 140 2.57 13.11 11.67
N TYR A 141 3.46 12.12 11.53
CA TYR A 141 4.54 12.14 10.53
C TYR A 141 4.17 11.44 9.22
N THR A 142 3.30 10.43 9.30
CA THR A 142 2.92 9.58 8.15
C THR A 142 1.50 9.04 8.32
N LEU A 143 0.87 8.62 7.22
CA LEU A 143 -0.45 7.99 7.27
C LEU A 143 -0.48 6.68 8.08
N PRO A 144 0.52 5.78 8.01
CA PRO A 144 0.57 4.60 8.88
C PRO A 144 0.54 4.94 10.39
N GLY A 145 1.21 6.01 10.82
CA GLY A 145 1.12 6.46 12.21
C GLY A 145 -0.27 6.99 12.57
N PHE A 146 -0.88 7.76 11.68
CA PHE A 146 -2.24 8.27 11.83
C PHE A 146 -3.28 7.13 11.92
N THR A 147 -3.27 6.20 10.97
CA THR A 147 -4.24 5.08 10.92
C THR A 147 -4.11 4.15 12.11
N TRP A 148 -2.89 3.96 12.63
CA TRP A 148 -2.67 3.15 13.83
C TRP A 148 -3.37 3.76 15.05
N ASN A 149 -3.23 5.07 15.25
CA ASN A 149 -3.90 5.74 16.36
C ASN A 149 -5.42 5.86 16.13
N ALA A 150 -5.87 6.01 14.89
CA ALA A 150 -7.30 5.97 14.56
C ALA A 150 -7.90 4.59 14.89
N MET A 151 -7.20 3.51 14.55
CA MET A 151 -7.57 2.15 14.89
C MET A 151 -7.61 1.95 16.41
N LEU A 152 -6.54 2.30 17.14
CA LEU A 152 -6.49 2.18 18.61
C LEU A 152 -7.63 2.96 19.29
N LYS A 153 -7.90 4.19 18.84
CA LYS A 153 -9.00 5.02 19.35
C LYS A 153 -10.36 4.35 19.14
N HIS A 154 -10.55 3.73 17.98
CA HIS A 154 -11.80 3.07 17.61
C HIS A 154 -12.02 1.76 18.38
N THR A 155 -11.02 0.87 18.37
CA THR A 155 -11.12 -0.48 18.93
C THR A 155 -10.93 -0.50 20.44
N ARG A 156 -10.21 0.48 21.00
CA ARG A 156 -9.79 0.54 22.42
C ARG A 156 -9.06 -0.73 22.89
N ILE A 157 -8.46 -1.45 21.94
CA ILE A 157 -7.71 -2.66 22.23
C ILE A 157 -6.46 -2.32 23.04
N ASN A 158 -6.13 -3.16 24.02
CA ASN A 158 -4.89 -3.10 24.77
C ASN A 158 -4.01 -4.27 24.35
N PHE A 159 -2.80 -3.97 23.87
CA PHE A 159 -1.83 -4.98 23.46
C PHE A 159 -0.86 -5.28 24.59
N GLU A 160 -0.62 -6.56 24.84
CA GLU A 160 0.54 -7.00 25.60
C GLU A 160 1.80 -6.86 24.74
N LEU A 161 2.87 -6.33 25.31
CA LEU A 161 4.16 -6.25 24.66
C LEU A 161 4.94 -7.54 24.89
N LEU A 162 5.51 -8.11 23.82
CA LEU A 162 6.46 -9.21 23.96
C LEU A 162 7.74 -8.70 24.63
N THR A 163 8.01 -9.19 25.83
CA THR A 163 9.24 -8.89 26.58
C THR A 163 10.32 -9.95 26.42
N ASP A 164 9.95 -11.15 25.94
CA ASP A 164 10.87 -12.24 25.62
C ASP A 164 11.41 -12.10 24.18
N ILE A 165 12.72 -11.92 24.06
CA ILE A 165 13.40 -11.79 22.76
C ILE A 165 13.26 -13.05 21.89
N ASP A 166 13.16 -14.23 22.50
CA ASP A 166 12.98 -15.48 21.76
C ASP A 166 11.62 -15.51 21.07
N MET A 167 10.56 -15.00 21.72
CA MET A 167 9.23 -14.89 21.11
C MET A 167 9.25 -13.92 19.92
N VAL A 168 9.94 -12.79 20.07
CA VAL A 168 10.09 -11.81 18.98
C VAL A 168 10.80 -12.44 17.78
N MET A 169 11.97 -13.04 17.99
CA MET A 169 12.73 -13.71 16.91
C MET A 169 11.96 -14.88 16.29
N TYR A 170 11.20 -15.61 17.11
CA TYR A 170 10.35 -16.71 16.67
C TYR A 170 9.24 -16.24 15.71
N ILE A 171 8.51 -15.18 16.07
CA ILE A 171 7.46 -14.59 15.23
C ILE A 171 8.07 -14.02 13.95
N GLU A 172 9.16 -13.25 14.06
CA GLU A 172 9.85 -12.66 12.90
C GLU A 172 10.29 -13.73 11.88
N ARG A 173 10.82 -14.86 12.37
CA ARG A 173 11.19 -16.00 11.52
C ARG A 173 9.98 -16.66 10.86
N GLY A 174 8.77 -16.46 11.37
CA GLY A 174 7.50 -16.91 10.77
C GLY A 174 6.91 -15.95 9.74
N ILE A 175 7.35 -14.68 9.68
CA ILE A 175 6.80 -13.69 8.76
C ILE A 175 7.14 -14.05 7.31
N ARG A 176 6.12 -14.05 6.43
CA ARG A 176 6.24 -14.27 4.99
C ARG A 176 5.51 -13.16 4.25
N GLY A 177 6.00 -12.81 3.05
CA GLY A 177 5.30 -11.91 2.14
C GLY A 177 4.24 -12.62 1.31
N GLY A 178 3.60 -11.88 0.42
CA GLY A 178 2.67 -12.47 -0.57
C GLY A 178 3.38 -13.46 -1.49
N LEU A 179 2.71 -14.59 -1.77
CA LEU A 179 3.21 -15.56 -2.73
C LEU A 179 2.99 -15.06 -4.16
N SER A 180 4.07 -14.98 -4.93
CA SER A 180 4.02 -14.67 -6.36
C SER A 180 4.67 -15.83 -7.11
N GLN A 181 3.85 -16.64 -7.78
CA GLN A 181 4.27 -17.83 -8.49
C GLN A 181 3.74 -17.82 -9.93
N CYS A 182 4.57 -18.32 -10.85
CA CYS A 182 4.20 -18.55 -12.25
C CYS A 182 4.40 -20.03 -12.54
N SER A 183 3.31 -20.80 -12.47
CA SER A 183 3.35 -22.26 -12.61
C SER A 183 3.41 -22.70 -14.08
N ASN A 184 2.77 -21.92 -14.96
CA ASN A 184 2.94 -22.03 -16.40
C ASN A 184 3.43 -20.69 -16.99
N ARG A 185 4.56 -20.72 -17.71
CA ARG A 185 5.19 -19.51 -18.27
C ARG A 185 4.39 -18.87 -19.40
N TYR A 186 3.62 -19.68 -20.14
CA TYR A 186 2.83 -19.20 -21.25
C TYR A 186 1.56 -20.03 -21.41
N ALA A 187 0.43 -19.35 -21.50
CA ALA A 187 -0.85 -19.94 -21.83
C ALA A 187 -1.54 -19.07 -22.89
N GLN A 188 -2.08 -19.72 -23.91
CA GLN A 188 -2.89 -19.08 -24.94
C GLN A 188 -4.22 -19.81 -25.06
N ALA A 189 -5.32 -19.07 -24.90
CA ALA A 189 -6.66 -19.59 -25.08
C ALA A 189 -7.07 -19.59 -26.56
N ASN A 190 -7.71 -20.67 -27.01
CA ASN A 190 -8.38 -20.74 -28.31
C ASN A 190 -9.82 -20.20 -28.17
N ASN A 191 -9.93 -18.89 -27.98
CA ASN A 191 -11.21 -18.25 -27.71
C ASN A 191 -11.97 -17.99 -29.02
N LYS A 192 -13.14 -18.59 -29.18
CA LYS A 192 -13.98 -18.49 -30.40
C LYS A 192 -14.46 -17.08 -30.75
N TYR A 193 -14.34 -16.13 -29.82
CA TYR A 193 -14.71 -14.73 -30.03
C TYR A 193 -13.52 -13.84 -30.47
N MET A 194 -12.31 -14.40 -30.56
CA MET A 194 -11.10 -13.66 -30.93
C MET A 194 -10.72 -13.90 -32.40
N GLN A 195 -10.09 -12.91 -33.04
CA GLN A 195 -9.65 -13.01 -34.44
C GLN A 195 -8.67 -14.15 -34.70
N SER A 196 -7.88 -14.53 -33.70
CA SER A 196 -6.90 -15.62 -33.77
C SER A 196 -7.49 -17.00 -33.48
N TYR A 197 -8.83 -17.16 -33.51
CA TYR A 197 -9.49 -18.43 -33.25
C TYR A 197 -9.14 -19.46 -34.33
N ASP A 198 -8.82 -20.67 -33.88
CA ASP A 198 -8.57 -21.84 -34.73
C ASP A 198 -9.76 -22.82 -34.61
N PRO A 199 -10.63 -22.93 -35.64
CA PRO A 199 -11.78 -23.83 -35.64
C PRO A 199 -11.41 -25.32 -35.54
N SER A 200 -10.16 -25.69 -35.82
CA SER A 200 -9.69 -27.08 -35.72
C SER A 200 -9.43 -27.52 -34.29
N LYS A 201 -9.39 -26.59 -33.32
CA LYS A 201 -9.10 -26.85 -31.91
C LYS A 201 -10.35 -26.60 -31.05
N PRO A 202 -10.50 -27.32 -29.93
CA PRO A 202 -11.55 -27.02 -28.96
C PRO A 202 -11.42 -25.58 -28.46
N SER A 203 -12.55 -24.94 -28.16
CA SER A 203 -12.52 -23.59 -27.62
C SER A 203 -12.06 -23.60 -26.16
N SER A 204 -11.18 -22.67 -25.80
CA SER A 204 -10.69 -22.50 -24.44
C SER A 204 -10.65 -21.02 -24.04
N TYR A 205 -10.61 -20.77 -22.73
CA TYR A 205 -10.66 -19.43 -22.14
C TYR A 205 -9.60 -19.33 -21.04
N LEU A 206 -9.06 -18.13 -20.84
CA LEU A 206 -8.29 -17.78 -19.65
C LEU A 206 -9.21 -17.01 -18.72
N MET A 207 -9.24 -17.41 -17.45
CA MET A 207 -10.02 -16.75 -16.41
C MET A 207 -9.09 -16.00 -15.46
N TYR A 208 -9.45 -14.77 -15.13
CA TYR A 208 -8.75 -13.95 -14.15
C TYR A 208 -9.63 -13.79 -12.90
N TYR A 209 -9.07 -14.15 -11.75
CA TYR A 209 -9.72 -13.98 -10.46
C TYR A 209 -8.91 -12.99 -9.62
N ASP A 210 -9.61 -12.01 -9.02
CA ASP A 210 -9.05 -11.06 -8.06
C ASP A 210 -9.89 -11.09 -6.79
N VAL A 211 -9.23 -11.31 -5.65
CA VAL A 211 -9.88 -11.31 -4.35
C VAL A 211 -9.96 -9.89 -3.81
N ASN A 212 -11.17 -9.34 -3.83
CA ASN A 212 -11.45 -8.02 -3.29
C ASN A 212 -11.06 -7.92 -1.81
N ASN A 213 -10.15 -6.99 -1.50
CA ASN A 213 -9.73 -6.66 -0.12
C ASN A 213 -9.21 -7.86 0.69
N LEU A 214 -8.37 -8.71 0.06
CA LEU A 214 -7.79 -9.92 0.68
C LEU A 214 -7.24 -9.69 2.11
N TYR A 215 -6.38 -8.66 2.29
CA TYR A 215 -5.82 -8.36 3.61
C TYR A 215 -6.88 -7.85 4.60
N GLY A 216 -7.86 -7.06 4.15
CA GLY A 216 -8.96 -6.62 5.00
C GLY A 216 -9.77 -7.79 5.53
N TRP A 217 -10.09 -8.77 4.69
CA TRP A 217 -10.77 -9.99 5.13
C TRP A 217 -9.95 -10.78 6.16
N ALA A 218 -8.64 -10.93 5.93
CA ALA A 218 -7.73 -11.59 6.86
C ALA A 218 -7.64 -10.85 8.21
N MET A 219 -7.63 -9.51 8.18
CA MET A 219 -7.64 -8.68 9.38
C MET A 219 -8.95 -8.74 10.17
N CYS A 220 -10.06 -9.18 9.57
CA CYS A 220 -11.32 -9.43 10.29
C CYS A 220 -11.37 -10.78 11.02
N GLN A 221 -10.34 -11.63 10.87
CA GLN A 221 -10.23 -12.90 11.58
C GLN A 221 -9.77 -12.69 13.03
N PRO A 222 -9.87 -13.70 13.91
CA PRO A 222 -9.21 -13.66 15.22
C PRO A 222 -7.70 -13.44 15.07
N LEU A 223 -7.18 -12.41 15.73
CA LEU A 223 -5.78 -12.00 15.72
C LEU A 223 -5.23 -11.98 17.16
N PRO A 224 -3.93 -12.28 17.36
CA PRO A 224 -3.29 -12.22 18.68
C PRO A 224 -3.35 -10.82 19.28
N TYR A 225 -3.48 -10.70 20.61
CA TYR A 225 -3.38 -9.42 21.30
C TYR A 225 -2.76 -9.47 22.72
N SER A 226 -2.79 -10.62 23.40
CA SER A 226 -2.23 -10.77 24.76
C SER A 226 -2.03 -12.23 25.16
N GLU A 227 -1.64 -12.46 26.41
CA GLU A 227 -1.42 -13.75 27.08
C GLU A 227 -0.39 -14.62 26.35
N PHE A 228 0.71 -13.99 25.91
CA PHE A 228 1.75 -14.69 25.16
C PHE A 228 2.56 -15.60 26.08
N ARG A 229 2.54 -16.91 25.82
CA ARG A 229 3.31 -17.87 26.62
C ARG A 229 3.76 -19.08 25.81
N TRP A 230 4.95 -19.58 26.15
CA TRP A 230 5.40 -20.88 25.67
C TRP A 230 4.57 -21.98 26.34
N VAL A 231 4.19 -22.99 25.57
CA VAL A 231 3.58 -24.22 26.11
C VAL A 231 4.71 -25.15 26.60
N ASP A 232 4.64 -25.57 27.85
CA ASP A 232 5.70 -26.37 28.49
C ASP A 232 5.80 -27.79 27.93
N ASP A 233 4.65 -28.47 27.72
CA ASP A 233 4.59 -29.82 27.16
C ASP A 233 3.88 -29.84 25.81
N THR A 234 4.62 -30.22 24.76
CA THR A 234 4.14 -30.30 23.38
C THR A 234 3.92 -31.74 22.91
N SER A 235 4.20 -32.75 23.74
CA SER A 235 4.20 -34.17 23.35
C SER A 235 2.86 -34.66 22.82
N ASN A 236 1.75 -34.15 23.38
CA ASN A 236 0.37 -34.50 23.01
C ASN A 236 -0.40 -33.32 22.40
N PHE A 237 0.31 -32.32 21.85
CA PHE A 237 -0.36 -31.14 21.29
C PHE A 237 -1.05 -31.48 19.96
N ASP A 238 -2.38 -31.58 19.98
CA ASP A 238 -3.17 -31.74 18.76
C ASP A 238 -3.72 -30.40 18.28
N VAL A 239 -3.19 -29.93 17.14
CA VAL A 239 -3.64 -28.69 16.53
C VAL A 239 -5.04 -28.80 15.93
N ASN A 240 -5.51 -30.01 15.59
CA ASN A 240 -6.75 -30.20 14.82
C ASN A 240 -8.02 -30.08 15.66
N VAL A 241 -7.92 -30.24 16.98
CA VAL A 241 -9.05 -30.07 17.92
C VAL A 241 -9.36 -28.61 18.23
N ILE A 242 -8.49 -27.68 17.81
CA ILE A 242 -8.62 -26.26 18.13
C ILE A 242 -9.58 -25.59 17.16
N ALA A 243 -10.68 -25.04 17.68
CA ALA A 243 -11.65 -24.33 16.86
C ALA A 243 -11.04 -23.04 16.23
N PRO A 244 -11.40 -22.69 14.98
CA PRO A 244 -10.91 -21.47 14.33
C PRO A 244 -11.31 -20.16 15.05
N ASP A 245 -12.37 -20.20 15.85
CA ASP A 245 -12.95 -19.10 16.65
C ASP A 245 -12.66 -19.24 18.15
N SER A 246 -11.79 -20.17 18.54
CA SER A 246 -11.27 -20.29 19.89
C SER A 246 -10.72 -18.95 20.40
N SER A 247 -10.97 -18.63 21.67
CA SER A 247 -10.39 -17.46 22.34
C SER A 247 -8.87 -17.53 22.46
N LYS A 248 -8.30 -18.72 22.30
CA LYS A 248 -6.86 -18.97 22.24
C LYS A 248 -6.41 -19.42 20.86
N GLY A 249 -5.31 -18.85 20.41
CA GLY A 249 -4.61 -19.20 19.18
C GLY A 249 -3.19 -19.65 19.44
N TYR A 250 -2.57 -20.22 18.40
CA TYR A 250 -1.25 -20.82 18.50
C TYR A 250 -0.41 -20.55 17.25
N ILE A 251 0.90 -20.39 17.45
CA ILE A 251 1.92 -20.47 16.40
C ILE A 251 2.86 -21.62 16.81
N LEU A 252 3.19 -22.49 15.85
CA LEU A 252 3.97 -23.69 16.08
C LEU A 252 5.25 -23.69 15.22
N GLU A 253 6.34 -24.23 15.77
CA GLU A 253 7.54 -24.59 15.01
C GLU A 253 7.51 -26.10 14.80
N VAL A 254 7.37 -26.52 13.55
CA VAL A 254 7.11 -27.93 13.20
C VAL A 254 8.03 -28.44 12.10
N ASP A 255 8.25 -29.75 12.09
CA ASP A 255 8.71 -30.46 10.90
C ASP A 255 7.49 -31.02 10.16
N LEU A 256 7.39 -30.73 8.86
CA LEU A 256 6.33 -31.20 7.97
C LEU A 256 6.93 -32.12 6.92
N GLU A 257 6.43 -33.34 6.85
CA GLU A 257 6.61 -34.21 5.69
C GLU A 257 5.63 -33.78 4.59
N TYR A 258 6.12 -33.69 3.36
CA TYR A 258 5.34 -33.40 2.16
C TYR A 258 5.29 -34.65 1.28
N PRO A 259 4.28 -35.52 1.45
CA PRO A 259 4.24 -36.80 0.76
C PRO A 259 4.34 -36.69 -0.76
N GLN A 260 5.18 -37.52 -1.37
CA GLN A 260 5.50 -37.47 -2.81
C GLN A 260 4.26 -37.58 -3.70
N GLN A 261 3.27 -38.38 -3.29
CA GLN A 261 2.02 -38.56 -4.03
C GLN A 261 1.17 -37.28 -4.14
N LEU A 262 1.47 -36.23 -3.36
CA LEU A 262 0.78 -34.94 -3.42
C LEU A 262 1.51 -33.91 -4.29
N HIS A 263 2.70 -34.22 -4.80
CA HIS A 263 3.55 -33.24 -5.49
C HIS A 263 2.87 -32.71 -6.75
N ASP A 264 2.40 -33.60 -7.63
CA ASP A 264 1.75 -33.22 -8.88
C ASP A 264 0.45 -32.42 -8.63
N ALA A 265 -0.31 -32.79 -7.60
CA ALA A 265 -1.56 -32.11 -7.25
C ALA A 265 -1.34 -30.70 -6.68
N HIS A 266 -0.19 -30.45 -6.05
CA HIS A 266 0.07 -29.20 -5.34
C HIS A 266 1.17 -28.33 -6.00
N VAL A 267 1.81 -28.78 -7.07
CA VAL A 267 2.97 -28.09 -7.68
C VAL A 267 2.66 -26.65 -8.08
N ASP A 268 1.41 -26.39 -8.49
CA ASP A 268 0.98 -25.07 -8.93
C ASP A 268 0.79 -24.07 -7.77
N LEU A 269 0.49 -24.56 -6.57
CA LEU A 269 0.27 -23.75 -5.37
C LEU A 269 0.64 -24.54 -4.09
N PRO A 270 1.93 -24.79 -3.86
CA PRO A 270 2.36 -25.66 -2.76
C PRO A 270 2.23 -24.96 -1.40
N PHE A 271 1.97 -25.76 -0.37
CA PHE A 271 1.87 -25.27 1.00
C PHE A 271 3.23 -24.88 1.60
N CYS A 272 3.19 -24.00 2.60
CA CYS A 272 4.34 -23.63 3.43
C CYS A 272 5.53 -23.10 2.63
N PRO A 273 5.40 -22.02 1.84
CA PRO A 273 6.53 -21.49 1.09
C PRO A 273 7.66 -21.05 2.04
N THR A 274 8.90 -21.24 1.61
CA THR A 274 10.11 -21.03 2.42
C THR A 274 10.91 -19.85 1.88
N ARG A 275 11.40 -18.99 2.76
CA ARG A 275 12.35 -17.94 2.39
C ARG A 275 13.74 -18.55 2.30
N ASP A 276 14.28 -18.69 1.10
CA ASP A 276 15.60 -19.27 0.85
C ASP A 276 16.20 -18.77 -0.47
N LYS A 277 17.49 -19.01 -0.71
CA LYS A 277 18.19 -18.63 -1.94
C LYS A 277 17.89 -19.65 -3.04
N PRO A 278 17.31 -19.21 -4.18
CA PRO A 278 17.23 -20.07 -5.35
C PRO A 278 18.62 -20.53 -5.81
N PRO A 279 18.74 -21.70 -6.46
CA PRO A 279 19.99 -22.16 -7.03
C PRO A 279 20.65 -21.09 -7.91
N GLY A 280 21.93 -20.79 -7.63
CA GLY A 280 22.70 -19.78 -8.38
C GLY A 280 22.29 -18.32 -8.15
N LYS A 281 21.43 -18.02 -7.17
CA LYS A 281 21.04 -16.63 -6.83
C LYS A 281 21.57 -16.25 -5.44
N ARG A 282 21.91 -14.97 -5.30
CA ARG A 282 22.47 -14.41 -4.04
C ARG A 282 21.41 -13.91 -3.07
N GLN A 283 20.23 -13.55 -3.58
CA GLN A 283 19.13 -12.98 -2.81
C GLN A 283 18.12 -14.06 -2.43
N ASP A 284 17.63 -14.00 -1.20
CA ASP A 284 16.53 -14.85 -0.77
C ASP A 284 15.26 -14.54 -1.57
N LYS A 285 14.50 -15.58 -1.86
CA LYS A 285 13.15 -15.48 -2.41
C LYS A 285 12.20 -16.33 -1.60
N LEU A 286 10.91 -16.05 -1.73
CA LEU A 286 9.88 -16.94 -1.22
C LEU A 286 9.69 -18.07 -2.21
N LEU A 287 10.23 -19.24 -1.88
CA LEU A 287 10.21 -20.44 -2.72
C LEU A 287 8.96 -21.27 -2.44
N ALA A 288 8.20 -21.54 -3.50
CA ALA A 288 7.07 -22.45 -3.50
C ALA A 288 7.56 -23.84 -3.93
N ILE A 289 7.85 -24.71 -2.95
CA ILE A 289 8.44 -26.04 -3.20
C ILE A 289 7.66 -27.12 -2.45
N VAL A 290 7.61 -28.31 -3.03
CA VAL A 290 6.91 -29.50 -2.49
C VAL A 290 7.80 -30.38 -1.61
N TYR A 291 8.92 -29.86 -1.12
CA TYR A 291 9.81 -30.60 -0.21
C TYR A 291 9.33 -30.58 1.23
N ASP A 292 9.87 -31.48 2.05
CA ASP A 292 9.72 -31.43 3.50
C ASP A 292 10.14 -30.08 4.05
N LYS A 293 9.51 -29.68 5.16
CA LYS A 293 9.81 -28.44 5.88
C LYS A 293 10.39 -28.81 7.23
N LYS A 294 11.49 -28.17 7.59
CA LYS A 294 12.15 -28.35 8.89
C LYS A 294 12.05 -27.07 9.70
N ARG A 295 11.69 -27.21 10.98
CA ARG A 295 11.57 -26.08 11.93
C ARG A 295 10.76 -24.90 11.37
N TYR A 296 9.69 -25.21 10.65
CA TYR A 296 8.85 -24.23 9.99
C TYR A 296 7.90 -23.58 11.00
N VAL A 297 7.92 -22.25 11.09
CA VAL A 297 7.03 -21.48 11.98
C VAL A 297 5.73 -21.19 11.24
N ILE A 298 4.61 -21.64 11.80
CA ILE A 298 3.29 -21.59 11.15
C ILE A 298 2.17 -21.30 12.14
N HIS A 299 1.21 -20.49 11.72
CA HIS A 299 -0.03 -20.27 12.47
C HIS A 299 -0.91 -21.53 12.46
N TYR A 300 -1.56 -21.85 13.59
CA TYR A 300 -2.29 -23.11 13.76
C TYR A 300 -3.36 -23.36 12.68
N ARG A 301 -4.11 -22.33 12.24
CA ARG A 301 -5.12 -22.46 11.18
C ARG A 301 -4.50 -22.87 9.83
N ASN A 302 -3.30 -22.38 9.53
CA ASN A 302 -2.59 -22.76 8.30
C ASN A 302 -2.06 -24.19 8.41
N LEU A 303 -1.62 -24.60 9.60
CA LEU A 303 -1.20 -25.99 9.87
C LEU A 303 -2.36 -26.98 9.74
N GLN A 304 -3.54 -26.63 10.27
CA GLN A 304 -4.77 -27.41 10.06
C GLN A 304 -5.12 -27.54 8.57
N GLN A 305 -4.97 -26.47 7.79
CA GLN A 305 -5.17 -26.55 6.34
C GLN A 305 -4.17 -27.52 5.70
N CYS A 306 -2.88 -27.41 6.02
CA CYS A 306 -1.85 -28.29 5.50
C CYS A 306 -2.15 -29.78 5.78
N THR A 307 -2.54 -30.10 7.02
CA THR A 307 -2.84 -31.48 7.44
C THR A 307 -4.11 -32.03 6.81
N ARG A 308 -5.17 -31.21 6.64
CA ARG A 308 -6.37 -31.58 5.87
C ARG A 308 -6.04 -31.90 4.40
N HIS A 309 -5.02 -31.25 3.85
CA HIS A 309 -4.51 -31.52 2.49
C HIS A 309 -3.41 -32.58 2.45
N GLY A 310 -3.20 -33.34 3.54
CA GLY A 310 -2.37 -34.55 3.55
C GLY A 310 -0.91 -34.34 3.92
N LEU A 311 -0.45 -33.12 4.24
CA LEU A 311 0.87 -32.92 4.86
C LEU A 311 0.88 -33.53 6.26
N ARG A 312 2.02 -34.08 6.69
CA ARG A 312 2.12 -34.78 7.98
C ARG A 312 3.06 -34.04 8.91
N VAL A 313 2.61 -33.77 10.13
CA VAL A 313 3.47 -33.25 11.19
C VAL A 313 4.31 -34.41 11.72
N THR A 314 5.63 -34.31 11.57
CA THR A 314 6.57 -35.33 12.08
C THR A 314 7.16 -34.96 13.42
N LYS A 315 7.22 -33.66 13.74
CA LYS A 315 7.69 -33.16 15.03
C LYS A 315 7.13 -31.77 15.32
N ILE A 316 6.76 -31.53 16.58
CA ILE A 316 6.50 -30.19 17.13
C ILE A 316 7.70 -29.83 18.02
N HIS A 317 8.34 -28.69 17.77
CA HIS A 317 9.52 -28.25 18.52
C HIS A 317 9.15 -27.23 19.61
N ARG A 318 8.32 -26.25 19.27
CA ARG A 318 7.86 -25.19 20.19
C ARG A 318 6.45 -24.76 19.81
N VAL A 319 5.66 -24.37 20.80
CA VAL A 319 4.31 -23.83 20.63
C VAL A 319 4.20 -22.54 21.42
N LEU A 320 3.82 -21.46 20.75
CA LEU A 320 3.47 -20.17 21.35
C LEU A 320 1.95 -20.08 21.40
N GLU A 321 1.39 -19.99 22.61
CA GLU A 321 -0.02 -19.73 22.88
C GLU A 321 -0.25 -18.21 23.05
N PHE A 322 -1.44 -17.73 22.65
CA PHE A 322 -1.88 -16.36 22.87
C PHE A 322 -3.41 -16.26 22.93
N ALA A 323 -3.91 -15.24 23.60
CA ALA A 323 -5.30 -14.80 23.45
C ALA A 323 -5.49 -14.12 22.09
N GLN A 324 -6.61 -14.45 21.42
CA GLN A 324 -6.99 -13.89 20.14
C GLN A 324 -8.48 -13.49 20.11
N SER A 325 -8.79 -12.49 19.31
CA SER A 325 -10.16 -12.05 19.06
C SER A 325 -10.21 -11.30 17.72
N PRO A 326 -11.38 -11.12 17.09
CA PRO A 326 -11.48 -10.34 15.85
C PRO A 326 -11.45 -8.82 16.13
N TRP A 327 -10.52 -8.35 16.98
CA TRP A 327 -10.47 -6.97 17.50
C TRP A 327 -10.31 -5.90 16.42
N LEU A 328 -9.80 -6.26 15.23
CA LEU A 328 -9.63 -5.32 14.12
C LEU A 328 -10.85 -5.26 13.18
N ARG A 329 -11.78 -6.21 13.29
CA ARG A 329 -12.94 -6.35 12.38
C ARG A 329 -13.75 -5.07 12.30
N ASP A 330 -14.14 -4.51 13.44
CA ASP A 330 -15.02 -3.34 13.50
C ASP A 330 -14.40 -2.12 12.79
N TYR A 331 -13.08 -1.95 12.89
CA TYR A 331 -12.35 -0.89 12.20
C TYR A 331 -12.29 -1.12 10.68
N ILE A 332 -12.06 -2.36 10.24
CA ILE A 332 -12.08 -2.69 8.80
C ILE A 332 -13.49 -2.49 8.21
N GLU A 333 -14.53 -2.87 8.95
CA GLU A 333 -15.92 -2.68 8.56
C GLU A 333 -16.33 -1.20 8.57
N LEU A 334 -15.82 -0.40 9.52
CA LEU A 334 -15.96 1.06 9.51
C LEU A 334 -15.40 1.66 8.21
N ASN A 335 -14.15 1.33 7.86
CA ASN A 335 -13.52 1.85 6.65
C ASN A 335 -14.21 1.34 5.37
N THR A 336 -14.70 0.10 5.38
CA THR A 336 -15.53 -0.44 4.31
C THR A 336 -16.82 0.37 4.14
N ARG A 337 -17.52 0.70 5.23
CA ARG A 337 -18.73 1.54 5.20
C ARG A 337 -18.42 2.94 4.65
N PHE A 338 -17.39 3.60 5.16
CA PHE A 338 -16.96 4.90 4.65
C PHE A 338 -16.65 4.87 3.16
N ARG A 339 -15.93 3.84 2.70
CA ARG A 339 -15.64 3.64 1.28
C ARG A 339 -16.88 3.42 0.42
N THR A 340 -17.88 2.70 0.93
CA THR A 340 -19.16 2.48 0.22
C THR A 340 -19.97 3.77 0.11
N THR A 341 -19.95 4.61 1.14
CA THR A 341 -20.69 5.89 1.15
C THR A 341 -19.96 7.04 0.45
N ALA A 342 -18.64 6.89 0.20
CA ALA A 342 -17.80 7.91 -0.41
C ALA A 342 -18.30 8.26 -1.82
N LYS A 343 -18.48 9.57 -2.07
CA LYS A 343 -19.03 10.07 -3.33
C LYS A 343 -17.96 10.43 -4.36
N ASN A 344 -16.71 10.54 -3.92
CA ASN A 344 -15.58 10.89 -4.77
C ASN A 344 -14.46 9.85 -4.65
N ASP A 345 -13.59 9.82 -5.66
CA ASP A 345 -12.51 8.82 -5.74
C ASP A 345 -11.39 9.07 -4.73
N PHE A 346 -11.20 10.32 -4.29
CA PHE A 346 -10.25 10.66 -3.24
C PHE A 346 -10.57 9.93 -1.93
N GLU A 347 -11.80 10.06 -1.43
CA GLU A 347 -12.27 9.40 -0.21
C GLU A 347 -12.24 7.88 -0.35
N LYS A 348 -12.69 7.32 -1.49
CA LYS A 348 -12.63 5.87 -1.74
C LYS A 348 -11.21 5.32 -1.65
N ASN A 349 -10.25 6.05 -2.23
CA ASN A 349 -8.84 5.68 -2.20
C ASN A 349 -8.24 5.84 -0.80
N LEU A 350 -8.63 6.89 -0.07
CA LEU A 350 -8.22 7.12 1.31
C LEU A 350 -8.62 5.94 2.20
N TYR A 351 -9.91 5.58 2.26
CA TYR A 351 -10.37 4.50 3.16
C TYR A 351 -9.79 3.12 2.79
N LYS A 352 -9.51 2.88 1.50
CA LYS A 352 -8.74 1.70 1.06
C LYS A 352 -7.32 1.72 1.64
N LEU A 353 -6.64 2.86 1.56
CA LEU A 353 -5.28 3.02 2.05
C LEU A 353 -5.20 2.90 3.57
N MET A 354 -6.21 3.39 4.31
CA MET A 354 -6.30 3.28 5.77
C MET A 354 -6.23 1.82 6.25
N ASN A 355 -6.94 0.90 5.59
CA ASN A 355 -6.88 -0.53 5.90
C ASN A 355 -5.49 -1.12 5.65
N ASN A 356 -4.92 -0.88 4.46
CA ASN A 356 -3.62 -1.41 4.08
C ASN A 356 -2.49 -0.89 4.98
N ALA A 357 -2.59 0.37 5.40
CA ALA A 357 -1.58 1.00 6.24
C ALA A 357 -1.57 0.46 7.68
N VAL A 358 -2.70 -0.03 8.22
CA VAL A 358 -2.72 -0.74 9.52
C VAL A 358 -1.90 -2.02 9.45
N PHE A 359 -2.14 -2.85 8.43
CA PHE A 359 -1.35 -4.06 8.22
C PHE A 359 0.14 -3.75 8.11
N GLY A 360 0.51 -2.77 7.27
CA GLY A 360 1.91 -2.34 7.13
C GLY A 360 2.53 -1.90 8.45
N LYS A 361 1.77 -1.20 9.31
CA LYS A 361 2.24 -0.77 10.63
C LYS A 361 2.45 -1.93 11.60
N THR A 362 1.60 -2.96 11.58
CA THR A 362 1.79 -4.16 12.42
C THR A 362 3.04 -4.98 12.05
N MET A 363 3.53 -4.83 10.82
CA MET A 363 4.71 -5.54 10.29
C MET A 363 5.94 -4.63 10.20
N GLU A 364 5.92 -3.46 10.84
CA GLU A 364 7.04 -2.52 10.81
C GLU A 364 8.28 -3.12 11.48
N ASN A 365 9.41 -3.11 10.78
CA ASN A 365 10.69 -3.50 11.36
C ASN A 365 11.39 -2.28 11.96
N VAL A 366 11.27 -2.14 13.27
CA VAL A 366 11.87 -1.04 14.04
C VAL A 366 13.40 -1.09 14.08
N ARG A 367 14.05 -2.22 13.77
CA ARG A 367 15.53 -2.31 13.70
C ARG A 367 16.12 -1.51 12.54
N ASN A 368 15.28 -1.13 11.58
CA ASN A 368 15.68 -0.28 10.45
C ASN A 368 15.55 1.21 10.75
N HIS A 369 15.10 1.60 11.95
CA HIS A 369 15.04 3.01 12.33
C HIS A 369 16.47 3.58 12.42
N VAL A 370 16.64 4.77 11.86
CA VAL A 370 17.93 5.47 11.81
C VAL A 370 17.77 6.87 12.36
N ASP A 371 18.71 7.30 13.20
CA ASP A 371 18.77 8.66 13.69
C ASP A 371 19.53 9.54 12.69
N VAL A 372 18.81 10.43 12.02
CA VAL A 372 19.39 11.41 11.10
C VAL A 372 19.54 12.74 11.83
N LYS A 373 20.79 13.21 11.97
CA LYS A 373 21.10 14.54 12.51
C LYS A 373 21.59 15.43 11.38
N LEU A 374 20.84 16.50 11.09
CA LEU A 374 21.30 17.55 10.19
C LEU A 374 22.32 18.41 10.94
N LEU A 375 23.56 18.39 10.47
CA LEU A 375 24.62 19.24 10.99
C LEU A 375 24.70 20.50 10.11
N THR A 376 24.51 21.67 10.71
CA THR A 376 24.85 22.94 10.05
C THR A 376 26.38 23.07 10.06
N LYS A 377 26.97 23.31 8.88
CA LYS A 377 28.40 23.63 8.77
C LYS A 377 28.71 25.02 9.30
#